data_AF-A0A7Y4UIJ5-F1
#
_entry.id   AF-A0A7Y4UIJ5-F1
#
_cell.length_a   1.000
_cell.length_b   1.000
_cell.length_c   1.000
_cell.angle_alpha   90.00
_cell.angle_beta   90.00
_cell.angle_gamma   90.00
#
_symmetry.space_group_name_H-M   'P 1'
#
loop_
_entity.id
_entity.type
_entity.pdbx_description
1 polymer ?
#
loop_
_entity_poly.entity_id
_entity_poly.type
_entity_poly.pdbx_seq_one_letter_code
_entity_poly.pdbx_strand_id
1 'polypeptide(L)'
;MQTFRLFTLTASLAFGVAVSSPAFAQKEKKESFPNCKELRKKYPDGVEKGHPAYDPKLDRDKDGRACEPDTKNEKPPKAAP
;
A
#
# COMPACT_ATOMS: atom_id res chain seq x y z
N MET A 1 21.29 35.56 -48.99
CA MET A 1 20.41 34.45 -49.40
C MET A 1 20.45 33.40 -48.31
N GLN A 2 19.43 33.35 -47.44
CA GLN A 2 18.88 32.09 -46.92
C GLN A 2 17.53 32.46 -46.30
N THR A 3 16.49 31.93 -46.91
CA THR A 3 15.09 32.27 -46.77
C THR A 3 14.53 31.93 -45.38
N PHE A 4 13.95 32.93 -44.72
CA PHE A 4 13.02 32.77 -43.61
C PHE A 4 11.87 31.85 -44.05
N ARG A 5 11.80 30.64 -43.49
CA ARG A 5 10.58 29.83 -43.55
C ARG A 5 9.81 30.01 -42.25
N LEU A 6 8.78 30.85 -42.36
CA LEU A 6 7.58 30.80 -41.52
C LEU A 6 7.14 29.33 -41.37
N PHE A 7 7.27 28.78 -40.18
CA PHE A 7 6.52 27.60 -39.75
C PHE A 7 5.47 28.06 -38.75
N THR A 8 4.34 28.44 -39.34
CA THR A 8 2.96 28.20 -38.89
C THR A 8 2.73 27.92 -37.40
N LEU A 9 2.06 28.88 -36.76
CA LEU A 9 1.26 28.73 -35.54
C LEU A 9 0.29 27.55 -35.68
N THR A 10 0.64 26.38 -35.14
CA THR A 10 -0.36 25.34 -34.81
C THR A 10 -0.63 25.44 -33.32
N ALA A 11 -1.72 26.12 -32.97
CA ALA A 11 -2.30 26.09 -31.65
C ALA A 11 -2.79 24.67 -31.36
N SER A 12 -1.97 23.87 -30.67
CA SER A 12 -2.39 22.57 -30.16
C SER A 12 -3.17 22.77 -28.87
N LEU A 13 -4.46 22.50 -28.98
CA LEU A 13 -5.43 22.26 -27.92
C LEU A 13 -4.79 21.62 -26.68
N ALA A 14 -5.09 22.22 -25.53
CA ALA A 14 -4.84 21.66 -24.22
C ALA A 14 -5.48 20.27 -24.09
N PHE A 15 -4.68 19.21 -24.16
CA PHE A 15 -5.06 17.90 -23.67
C PHE A 15 -4.79 17.85 -22.17
N GLY A 16 -5.78 18.29 -21.39
CA GLY A 16 -5.85 18.01 -19.97
C GLY A 16 -6.09 16.52 -19.76
N VAL A 17 -5.02 15.75 -19.55
CA VAL A 17 -5.13 14.36 -19.09
C VAL A 17 -5.45 14.40 -17.60
N ALA A 18 -6.74 14.43 -17.28
CA ALA A 18 -7.21 14.12 -15.94
C ALA A 18 -6.97 12.62 -15.70
N VAL A 19 -5.81 12.27 -15.14
CA VAL A 19 -5.56 10.94 -14.59
C VAL A 19 -6.37 10.85 -13.30
N SER A 20 -7.66 10.50 -13.43
CA SER A 20 -8.40 9.89 -12.32
C SER A 20 -7.75 8.54 -12.07
N SER A 21 -6.78 8.50 -11.16
CA SER A 21 -6.26 7.25 -10.63
C SER A 21 -7.45 6.45 -10.10
N PRO A 22 -7.73 5.24 -10.62
CA PRO A 22 -8.55 4.33 -9.85
C PRO A 22 -7.75 4.07 -8.58
N ALA A 23 -8.28 4.53 -7.45
CA ALA A 23 -7.96 3.95 -6.16
C ALA A 23 -8.30 2.47 -6.31
N PHE A 24 -7.28 1.69 -6.69
CA PHE A 24 -7.37 0.27 -6.92
C PHE A 24 -7.67 -0.35 -5.56
N ALA A 25 -8.95 -0.39 -5.22
CA ALA A 25 -9.52 -1.36 -4.30
C ALA A 25 -9.43 -2.72 -5.00
N GLN A 26 -8.19 -3.18 -5.22
CA GLN A 26 -7.92 -4.58 -5.46
C GLN A 26 -8.47 -5.28 -4.22
N LYS A 27 -9.49 -6.11 -4.42
CA LYS A 27 -10.00 -6.98 -3.38
C LYS A 27 -8.92 -8.03 -3.15
N GLU A 28 -7.84 -7.62 -2.48
CA GLU A 28 -6.72 -8.45 -2.09
C GLU A 28 -7.31 -9.69 -1.44
N LYS A 29 -7.00 -10.86 -2.00
CA LYS A 29 -7.54 -12.12 -1.49
C LYS A 29 -7.02 -12.26 -0.06
N LYS A 30 -7.95 -12.15 0.90
CA LYS A 30 -7.62 -12.28 2.32
C LYS A 30 -6.93 -13.62 2.55
N GLU A 31 -5.71 -13.58 3.04
CA GLU A 31 -4.93 -14.75 3.37
C GLU A 31 -5.11 -15.04 4.87
N SER A 32 -5.48 -16.27 5.23
CA SER A 32 -5.73 -16.62 6.63
C SER A 32 -4.74 -17.68 7.07
N PHE A 33 -4.17 -17.50 8.26
CA PHE A 33 -3.22 -18.44 8.85
C PHE A 33 -3.78 -19.03 10.14
N PRO A 34 -3.53 -20.32 10.43
CA PRO A 34 -4.02 -20.96 11.65
C PRO A 34 -3.33 -20.46 12.91
N ASN A 35 -2.10 -19.96 12.80
CA ASN A 35 -1.30 -19.45 13.91
C ASN A 35 -0.17 -18.55 13.39
N CYS A 36 0.49 -17.84 14.31
CA CYS A 36 1.61 -16.95 13.97
C CYS A 36 2.86 -17.67 13.44
N LYS A 37 3.06 -18.95 13.75
CA LYS A 37 4.18 -19.71 13.20
C LYS A 37 4.04 -19.90 11.69
N GLU A 38 2.85 -20.22 11.19
CA GLU A 38 2.60 -20.34 9.75
C GLU A 38 2.65 -18.98 9.05
N LEU A 39 2.09 -17.94 9.67
CA LEU A 39 2.13 -16.58 9.11
C LEU A 39 3.59 -16.11 8.94
N ARG A 40 4.43 -16.30 9.96
CA ARG A 40 5.82 -15.82 9.97
C ARG A 40 6.77 -16.54 9.04
N LYS A 41 6.37 -17.71 8.51
CA LYS A 41 7.10 -18.33 7.38
C LYS A 41 7.02 -17.47 6.11
N LYS A 42 5.94 -16.70 5.94
CA LYS A 42 5.76 -15.77 4.82
C LYS A 42 6.06 -14.32 5.19
N TYR A 43 5.62 -13.89 6.38
CA TYR A 43 5.76 -12.51 6.88
C TYR A 43 6.50 -12.53 8.24
N PRO A 44 7.84 -12.64 8.24
CA PRO A 44 8.63 -12.88 9.45
C PRO A 44 8.50 -11.78 10.52
N ASP A 45 8.19 -10.56 10.08
CA ASP A 45 8.02 -9.36 10.91
C ASP A 45 6.57 -9.14 11.39
N GLY A 46 5.66 -10.06 11.04
CA GLY A 46 4.23 -9.90 11.28
C GLY A 46 3.57 -9.03 10.20
N VAL A 47 2.31 -8.65 10.43
CA VAL A 47 1.52 -7.88 9.46
C VAL A 47 0.65 -6.83 10.15
N GLU A 48 0.50 -5.68 9.52
CA GLU A 48 -0.29 -4.55 10.05
C GLU A 48 -1.77 -4.65 9.69
N LYS A 49 -2.61 -3.94 10.44
CA LYS A 49 -4.04 -3.80 10.16
C LYS A 49 -4.26 -3.22 8.77
N GLY A 50 -4.99 -3.96 7.94
CA GLY A 50 -5.21 -3.62 6.53
C GLY A 50 -4.42 -4.52 5.57
N HIS A 51 -3.41 -5.24 6.06
CA HIS A 51 -2.72 -6.26 5.28
C HIS A 51 -3.67 -7.43 4.96
N PRO A 52 -3.61 -8.06 3.77
CA PRO A 52 -4.49 -9.18 3.41
C PRO A 52 -4.37 -10.39 4.34
N ALA A 53 -3.19 -10.56 4.95
CA ALA A 53 -2.91 -11.60 5.95
C ALA A 53 -3.30 -11.22 7.40
N TYR A 54 -3.83 -10.02 7.63
CA TYR A 54 -4.18 -9.55 8.96
C TYR A 54 -5.43 -10.25 9.49
N ASP A 55 -5.30 -10.87 10.65
CA ASP A 55 -6.41 -11.43 11.40
C ASP A 55 -6.37 -10.93 12.86
N PRO A 56 -7.43 -10.28 13.37
CA PRO A 56 -7.54 -9.86 14.77
C PRO A 56 -7.37 -11.00 15.79
N LYS A 57 -7.56 -12.27 15.40
CA LYS A 57 -7.31 -13.43 16.26
C LYS A 57 -5.81 -13.68 16.48
N LEU A 58 -4.97 -13.19 15.57
CA LEU A 58 -3.52 -13.31 15.60
C LEU A 58 -2.83 -12.08 16.22
N ASP A 59 -3.59 -11.02 16.45
CA ASP A 59 -3.20 -9.82 17.21
C ASP A 59 -3.64 -9.98 18.68
N ARG A 60 -2.74 -10.52 19.51
CA ARG A 60 -3.04 -10.89 20.90
C ARG A 60 -3.32 -9.68 21.77
N ASP A 61 -2.57 -8.59 21.60
CA ASP A 61 -2.64 -7.37 22.39
C ASP A 61 -3.47 -6.24 21.74
N LYS A 62 -4.09 -6.55 20.60
CA LYS A 62 -5.08 -5.74 19.89
C LYS A 62 -4.57 -4.36 19.59
N ASP A 63 -3.35 -4.28 19.11
CA ASP A 63 -2.66 -3.03 18.80
C ASP A 63 -2.69 -2.68 17.32
N GLY A 64 -3.24 -3.56 16.47
CA GLY A 64 -3.25 -3.38 15.03
C GLY A 64 -2.07 -4.04 14.32
N ARG A 65 -1.26 -4.87 14.99
CA ARG A 65 -0.25 -5.72 14.37
C ARG A 65 -0.43 -7.18 14.78
N ALA A 66 -0.61 -8.03 13.78
CA ALA A 66 -0.69 -9.47 13.99
C ALA A 66 0.70 -10.11 13.96
N CYS A 67 0.95 -11.01 14.92
CA CYS A 67 2.15 -11.87 14.96
C CYS A 67 3.51 -11.16 15.03
N GLU A 68 3.58 -10.05 15.78
CA GLU A 68 4.81 -9.28 15.98
C GLU A 68 6.00 -10.15 16.45
N PRO A 69 7.25 -9.85 16.04
CA PRO A 69 8.45 -10.34 16.71
C PRO A 69 8.49 -9.89 18.17
N ASP A 70 8.95 -10.77 19.07
CA ASP A 70 9.11 -10.48 20.49
C ASP A 70 10.15 -9.36 20.78
N THR A 71 10.77 -8.78 19.75
CA THR A 71 11.68 -7.65 19.84
C THR A 71 10.89 -6.38 20.16
N LYS A 72 10.59 -6.19 21.45
CA LYS A 72 9.78 -5.10 22.01
C LYS A 72 10.34 -3.68 21.81
N ASN A 73 11.38 -3.49 21.00
CA ASN A 73 12.13 -2.24 20.90
C ASN A 73 11.70 -1.31 19.76
N GLU A 74 10.70 -1.69 18.96
CA GLU A 74 10.22 -0.89 17.81
C GLU A 74 8.70 -0.81 17.72
N LYS A 75 7.95 -1.14 18.79
CA LYS A 75 6.49 -1.00 18.77
C LYS A 75 6.15 0.48 18.51
N PRO A 76 5.63 0.84 17.32
CA PRO A 76 5.28 2.22 17.04
C PRO A 76 4.21 2.64 18.05
N PRO A 77 4.23 3.90 18.54
CA PRO A 77 3.21 4.36 19.48
C PRO A 77 1.84 4.12 18.86
N LYS A 78 1.01 3.35 19.56
CA LYS A 78 -0.37 3.00 19.15
C LYS A 78 -1.05 4.26 18.60
N ALA A 79 -1.39 4.25 17.31
CA ALA A 79 -2.27 5.25 16.76
C ALA A 79 -3.61 5.13 17.51
N ALA A 80 -3.83 6.07 18.43
CA ALA A 80 -5.07 6.21 19.17
C ALA A 80 -6.24 6.45 18.18
N PRO A 81 -7.47 6.03 18.54
CA PRO A 81 -8.65 6.17 17.69
C PRO A 81 -8.93 7.61 17.26
#